data_AF-A0A7J3I0P3-F1
#
_entry.id   AF-A0A7J3I0P3-F1
#
_cell.length_a   1.000
_cell.length_b   1.000
_cell.length_c   1.000
_cell.angle_alpha   90.00
_cell.angle_beta   90.00
_cell.angle_gamma   90.00
#
_symmetry.space_group_name_H-M   'P 1'
#
loop_
_entity.id
_entity.type
_entity.pdbx_description
1 polymer ?
#
loop_
_entity_poly.entity_id
_entity_poly.type
_entity_poly.pdbx_seq_one_letter_code
_entity_poly.pdbx_strand_id
1 'polypeptide(L)'
;MPDLAGWFRIRREEKSIHLIDEHSRKVFSCVMELVNLVDLVMNEGSPEEVFIVARRINEMEHEADIMRRNVLDVLSEGKLDPSEREDLVHLTKRLDAIANNANAAARRISILN
;
A
#
# COMPACT_ATOMS: atom_id res chain seq x y z
N MET A 1 22.65 -27.47 10.04
CA MET A 1 21.19 -27.22 10.08
C MET A 1 20.96 -26.06 11.03
N PRO A 2 20.09 -25.09 10.70
CA PRO A 2 19.69 -24.07 11.68
C PRO A 2 19.08 -24.78 12.89
N ASP A 3 19.28 -24.24 14.08
CA ASP A 3 18.49 -24.65 15.24
C ASP A 3 17.01 -24.26 15.04
N LEU A 4 16.14 -24.73 15.92
CA LEU A 4 14.71 -24.45 15.85
C LEU A 4 14.43 -22.93 15.84
N ALA A 5 15.23 -22.13 16.53
CA ALA A 5 15.10 -20.68 16.56
C ALA A 5 15.43 -20.03 15.20
N GLY A 6 16.51 -20.46 14.55
CA GLY A 6 16.89 -20.03 13.21
C GLY A 6 15.88 -20.45 12.14
N TRP A 7 15.31 -21.64 12.26
CA TRP A 7 14.22 -22.09 11.38
C TRP A 7 12.97 -21.20 11.49
N PHE A 8 12.58 -20.81 12.71
CA PHE A 8 11.47 -19.87 12.92
C PHE A 8 11.80 -18.44 12.46
N ARG A 9 13.07 -18.04 12.42
CA ARG A 9 13.49 -16.71 11.94
C ARG A 9 13.28 -16.60 10.43
N ILE A 10 13.81 -17.54 9.65
CA ILE A 10 13.71 -17.56 8.17
C ILE A 10 12.24 -17.50 7.72
N ARG A 11 11.35 -18.30 8.34
CA ARG A 11 9.92 -18.29 7.98
C ARG A 11 9.20 -16.98 8.31
N ARG A 12 9.63 -16.26 9.35
CA ARG A 12 9.06 -14.96 9.67
C ARG A 12 9.54 -13.88 8.70
N GLU A 13 10.82 -13.90 8.34
CA GLU A 13 11.37 -13.04 7.27
C GLU A 13 10.58 -13.22 5.97
N GLU A 14 10.37 -14.48 5.56
CA GLU A 14 9.58 -14.83 4.37
C GLU A 14 8.14 -14.30 4.46
N LYS A 15 7.48 -14.42 5.62
CA LYS A 15 6.14 -13.87 5.85
C LYS A 15 6.11 -12.34 5.77
N SER A 16 7.05 -11.64 6.41
CA SER A 16 7.12 -10.17 6.37
C SER A 16 7.34 -9.65 4.96
N ILE A 17 8.25 -10.27 4.20
CA ILE A 17 8.52 -9.91 2.80
C ILE A 17 7.28 -10.15 1.95
N HIS A 18 6.60 -11.28 2.13
CA HIS A 18 5.38 -11.59 1.40
C HIS A 18 4.28 -10.55 1.63
N LEU A 19 4.03 -10.17 2.88
CA LEU A 19 3.02 -9.16 3.21
C LEU A 19 3.37 -7.77 2.65
N ILE A 20 4.67 -7.43 2.61
CA ILE A 20 5.15 -6.19 1.98
C ILE A 20 4.93 -6.23 0.46
N ASP A 21 5.16 -7.38 -0.19
CA ASP A 21 4.89 -7.56 -1.62
C ASP A 21 3.39 -7.37 -1.91
N GLU A 22 2.51 -8.00 -1.14
CA GLU A 22 1.05 -7.83 -1.28
C GLU A 22 0.62 -6.36 -1.11
N HIS A 23 1.11 -5.69 -0.05
CA HIS A 23 0.87 -4.27 0.17
C HIS A 23 1.37 -3.42 -1.01
N SER A 24 2.57 -3.71 -1.53
CA SER A 24 3.14 -2.98 -2.67
C SER A 24 2.30 -3.12 -3.95
N ARG A 25 1.72 -4.30 -4.20
CA ARG A 25 0.81 -4.54 -5.33
C ARG A 25 -0.47 -3.74 -5.17
N LYS A 26 -1.03 -3.67 -3.95
CA LYS A 26 -2.23 -2.86 -3.68
C LYS A 26 -1.96 -1.37 -3.89
N VAL A 27 -0.81 -0.87 -3.41
CA VAL A 27 -0.35 0.50 -3.64
C VAL A 27 -0.21 0.78 -5.14
N PHE A 28 0.41 -0.14 -5.90
CA PHE A 28 0.53 -0.01 -7.36
C PHE A 28 -0.84 0.07 -8.04
N SER A 29 -1.80 -0.80 -7.65
CA SER A 29 -3.16 -0.73 -8.19
C SER A 29 -3.84 0.60 -7.88
N CYS A 30 -3.62 1.19 -6.69
CA CYS A 30 -4.14 2.52 -6.33
C CYS A 30 -3.59 3.61 -7.26
N VAL A 31 -2.29 3.54 -7.61
CA VAL A 31 -1.66 4.47 -8.57
C VAL A 31 -2.21 4.27 -9.99
N MET A 32 -2.38 3.02 -10.43
CA MET A 32 -2.97 2.73 -11.75
C MET A 32 -4.40 3.25 -11.86
N GLU A 33 -5.14 3.21 -10.75
CA GLU A 33 -6.48 3.78 -10.71
C GLU A 33 -6.49 5.30 -10.82
N LEU A 34 -5.50 5.98 -10.23
CA LEU A 34 -5.31 7.40 -10.44
C LEU A 34 -5.01 7.73 -11.91
N VAL A 35 -4.22 6.91 -12.59
CA VAL A 35 -3.96 7.08 -14.04
C VAL A 35 -5.27 6.99 -14.81
N ASN A 36 -6.10 5.97 -14.52
CA ASN A 36 -7.43 5.82 -15.10
C ASN A 36 -8.34 7.04 -14.83
N LEU A 37 -8.30 7.59 -13.62
CA LEU A 37 -9.04 8.81 -13.28
C LEU A 37 -8.59 10.02 -14.12
N VAL A 38 -7.28 10.19 -14.29
CA VAL A 38 -6.74 11.28 -15.11
C VAL A 38 -7.15 11.11 -16.57
N ASP A 39 -7.06 9.90 -17.12
CA ASP A 39 -7.48 9.61 -18.48
C ASP A 39 -8.98 9.87 -18.66
N LEU A 40 -9.82 9.47 -17.69
CA LEU A 40 -11.26 9.73 -17.72
C LEU A 40 -11.56 11.24 -17.79
N VAL A 41 -10.88 12.05 -16.99
CA VAL A 41 -11.05 13.51 -17.00
C VAL A 41 -10.59 14.12 -18.34
N MET A 42 -9.46 13.65 -18.89
CA MET A 42 -8.93 14.15 -20.16
C MET A 42 -9.81 13.82 -21.37
N ASN A 43 -10.65 12.79 -21.26
CA ASN A 43 -11.58 12.35 -22.30
C ASN A 43 -13.03 12.80 -22.02
N GLU A 44 -13.22 13.90 -21.29
CA GLU A 44 -14.53 14.52 -21.02
C GLU A 44 -15.52 13.58 -20.30
N GLY A 45 -15.02 12.70 -19.41
CA GLY A 45 -15.85 11.86 -18.56
C GLY A 45 -16.79 12.68 -17.67
N SER A 46 -17.98 12.14 -17.39
CA SER A 46 -18.98 12.84 -16.57
C SER A 46 -18.52 13.03 -15.11
N PRO A 47 -18.99 14.08 -14.42
CA PRO A 47 -18.71 14.27 -12.99
C PRO A 47 -19.05 13.05 -12.13
N GLU A 48 -20.13 12.33 -12.47
CA GLU A 48 -20.54 11.10 -11.79
C GLU A 48 -19.51 9.97 -11.96
N GLU A 49 -18.97 9.77 -13.17
CA GLU A 49 -17.94 8.76 -13.43
C GLU A 49 -16.64 9.09 -12.70
N VAL A 50 -16.22 10.36 -12.73
CA VAL A 50 -15.03 10.87 -12.01
C VAL A 50 -15.19 10.62 -10.51
N PHE A 51 -16.36 10.92 -9.95
CA PHE A 51 -16.66 10.68 -8.54
C PHE A 51 -16.60 9.18 -8.18
N ILE A 52 -17.16 8.31 -9.01
CA ILE A 52 -17.15 6.86 -8.79
C ILE A 52 -15.71 6.33 -8.75
N VAL A 53 -14.87 6.74 -9.71
CA VAL A 53 -13.46 6.32 -9.76
C VAL A 53 -12.68 6.88 -8.58
N ALA A 54 -12.85 8.16 -8.23
CA ALA A 54 -12.19 8.76 -7.07
C ALA A 54 -12.58 8.06 -5.75
N ARG A 55 -13.83 7.63 -5.61
CA ARG A 55 -14.29 6.82 -4.47
C ARG A 55 -13.61 5.45 -4.44
N ARG A 56 -13.44 4.80 -5.59
CA ARG A 56 -12.71 3.52 -5.68
C ARG A 56 -11.26 3.68 -5.21
N ILE A 57 -10.58 4.76 -5.59
CA ILE A 57 -9.22 5.06 -5.12
C ILE A 57 -9.19 5.21 -3.59
N ASN A 58 -10.19 5.87 -3.01
CA ASN A 58 -10.30 6.01 -1.56
C ASN A 58 -10.45 4.65 -0.85
N GLU A 59 -11.29 3.77 -1.36
CA GLU A 59 -11.47 2.41 -0.83
C GLU A 59 -10.16 1.60 -0.95
N MET A 60 -9.46 1.71 -2.08
CA MET A 60 -8.18 1.03 -2.31
C MET A 60 -7.06 1.50 -1.39
N GLU A 61 -6.98 2.81 -1.10
CA GLU A 61 -6.04 3.36 -0.12
C GLU A 61 -6.37 2.87 1.29
N HIS A 62 -7.65 2.85 1.68
CA HIS A 62 -8.05 2.31 2.97
C HIS A 62 -7.65 0.83 3.15
N GLU A 63 -7.86 0.01 2.12
CA GLU A 63 -7.38 -1.38 2.11
C GLU A 63 -5.85 -1.48 2.21
N ALA A 64 -5.11 -0.61 1.51
CA ALA A 64 -3.64 -0.56 1.61
C ALA A 64 -3.19 -0.20 3.04
N ASP A 65 -3.86 0.75 3.69
CA ASP A 65 -3.57 1.12 5.08
C ASP A 65 -3.84 -0.05 6.06
N ILE A 66 -4.87 -0.85 5.82
CA ILE A 66 -5.11 -2.08 6.60
C ILE A 66 -3.95 -3.07 6.41
N MET A 67 -3.50 -3.29 5.17
CA MET A 67 -2.34 -4.15 4.89
C MET A 67 -1.06 -3.63 5.55
N ARG A 68 -0.82 -2.32 5.50
CA ARG A 68 0.29 -1.65 6.19
C ARG A 68 0.29 -1.95 7.68
N ARG A 69 -0.86 -1.83 8.36
CA ARG A 69 -0.96 -2.12 9.80
C ARG A 69 -0.58 -3.57 10.10
N ASN A 70 -1.10 -4.52 9.31
CA ASN A 70 -0.74 -5.93 9.45
C ASN A 70 0.76 -6.19 9.24
N VAL A 71 1.39 -5.53 8.26
CA VAL A 71 2.85 -5.61 8.09
C VAL A 71 3.59 -5.10 9.33
N LEU A 72 3.20 -3.94 9.86
CA LEU A 72 3.85 -3.36 11.05
C LEU A 72 3.66 -4.21 12.30
N ASP A 73 2.49 -4.83 12.46
CA ASP A 73 2.20 -5.75 13.55
C ASP A 73 3.15 -6.97 13.49
N VAL A 74 3.28 -7.60 12.32
CA VAL A 74 4.19 -8.75 12.13
C VAL A 74 5.66 -8.37 12.36
N LEU A 75 6.08 -7.17 11.94
CA LEU A 75 7.44 -6.68 12.20
C LEU A 75 7.68 -6.39 13.70
N SER A 76 6.62 -6.16 14.48
CA SER A 76 6.70 -5.86 15.92
C SER A 76 6.87 -7.11 16.80
N GLU A 77 6.38 -8.29 16.38
CA GLU A 77 6.40 -9.59 17.11
C GLU A 77 7.81 -10.25 17.26
N GLY A 78 8.86 -9.45 17.16
CA GLY A 78 10.22 -9.78 16.69
C GLY A 78 10.92 -11.11 17.00
N LYS A 79 11.70 -11.55 15.99
CA LYS A 79 13.08 -12.10 16.08
C LYS A 79 14.02 -11.62 14.95
N LEU A 80 13.66 -10.56 14.23
CA LEU A 80 14.49 -9.93 13.19
C LEU A 80 15.62 -9.11 13.83
N ASP A 81 16.72 -8.96 13.11
CA ASP A 81 17.75 -7.99 13.47
C ASP A 81 17.14 -6.58 13.54
N PRO A 82 17.53 -5.74 14.53
CA PRO A 82 17.01 -4.39 14.66
C PRO A 82 17.14 -3.54 13.39
N SER A 83 18.27 -3.60 12.67
CA SER A 83 18.44 -2.76 11.47
C SER A 83 17.58 -3.23 10.30
N GLU A 84 17.50 -4.55 10.10
CA GLU A 84 16.63 -5.12 9.05
C GLU A 84 15.16 -4.75 9.27
N ARG A 85 14.72 -4.80 10.54
CA ARG A 85 13.36 -4.40 10.90
C ARG A 85 13.10 -2.92 10.65
N GLU A 86 14.05 -2.06 11.01
CA GLU A 86 13.96 -0.61 10.77
C GLU A 86 13.82 -0.32 9.27
N ASP A 87 14.63 -0.95 8.43
CA ASP A 87 14.58 -0.82 6.98
C ASP A 87 13.20 -1.25 6.42
N LEU A 88 12.68 -2.40 6.85
CA LEU A 88 11.37 -2.90 6.39
C LEU A 88 10.22 -2.01 6.86
N VAL A 89 10.29 -1.45 8.08
CA VAL A 89 9.31 -0.48 8.57
C VAL A 89 9.34 0.80 7.72
N HIS A 90 10.54 1.31 7.40
CA HIS A 90 10.68 2.50 6.55
C HIS A 90 10.19 2.26 5.13
N LEU A 91 10.51 1.11 4.53
CA LEU A 91 9.99 0.72 3.22
C LEU A 91 8.45 0.70 3.21
N THR A 92 7.86 0.03 4.20
CA THR A 92 6.40 -0.08 4.35
C THR A 92 5.72 1.29 4.45
N LYS A 93 6.28 2.20 5.25
CA LYS A 93 5.77 3.58 5.37
C LYS A 93 5.89 4.39 4.07
N ARG A 94 6.97 4.18 3.31
CA ARG A 94 7.17 4.86 2.02
C ARG A 94 6.17 4.38 0.96
N LEU A 95 5.88 3.07 0.92
CA LEU A 95 4.85 2.50 0.05
C LEU A 95 3.47 3.09 0.37
N ASP A 96 3.11 3.15 1.64
CA ASP A 96 1.83 3.72 2.10
C ASP A 96 1.66 5.19 1.69
N ALA A 97 2.72 5.99 1.84
CA ALA A 97 2.71 7.40 1.43
C ALA A 97 2.36 7.58 -0.07
N ILE A 98 2.72 6.61 -0.93
CA ILE A 98 2.38 6.65 -2.36
C ILE A 98 0.86 6.50 -2.55
N ALA A 99 0.23 5.52 -1.92
CA ALA A 99 -1.23 5.33 -1.99
C ALA A 99 -1.98 6.53 -1.42
N ASN A 100 -1.52 7.06 -0.29
CA ASN A 100 -2.08 8.28 0.31
C ASN A 100 -2.01 9.49 -0.64
N ASN A 101 -0.87 9.68 -1.30
CA ASN A 101 -0.73 10.75 -2.30
C ASN A 101 -1.65 10.54 -3.50
N ALA A 102 -1.84 9.30 -3.94
CA ALA A 102 -2.74 8.97 -5.05
C ALA A 102 -4.21 9.31 -4.70
N ASN A 103 -4.68 8.87 -3.52
CA ASN A 103 -6.00 9.23 -3.00
C ASN A 103 -6.16 10.75 -2.83
N ALA A 104 -5.15 11.44 -2.31
CA ALA A 104 -5.18 12.88 -2.16
C ALA A 104 -5.25 13.62 -3.51
N ALA A 105 -4.59 13.12 -4.56
CA ALA A 105 -4.71 13.66 -5.92
C ALA A 105 -6.13 13.43 -6.47
N ALA A 106 -6.63 12.20 -6.37
CA ALA A 106 -7.98 11.84 -6.81
C ALA A 106 -9.08 12.71 -6.20
N ARG A 107 -9.02 12.92 -4.88
CA ARG A 107 -9.97 13.79 -4.16
C ARG A 107 -9.95 15.24 -4.63
N ARG A 108 -8.78 15.76 -5.06
CA ARG A 108 -8.70 17.12 -5.60
C ARG A 108 -9.27 17.21 -6.99
N ILE A 109 -8.97 16.20 -7.83
CA ILE A 109 -9.53 16.09 -9.18
C ILE A 109 -11.06 16.02 -9.13
N SER A 110 -11.64 15.24 -8.22
CA SER A 110 -13.10 15.10 -8.09
C SER A 110 -13.82 16.34 -7.56
N ILE A 111 -13.10 17.33 -7.01
CA ILE A 111 -13.69 18.61 -6.56
C ILE A 111 -13.65 19.66 -7.67
N LEU A 112 -12.67 19.56 -8.58
CA LEU A 112 -12.43 20.54 -9.64
C LEU A 112 -13.20 20.26 -10.93
N ASN A 113 -13.68 19.03 -11.13
CA ASN A 113 -14.48 18.62 -12.28
C ASN A 113 -15.96 18.59 -11.95
#